data_AF-A0A0P7TGE1-F1
#
_entry.id   AF-A0A0P7TGE1-F1
#
_cell.length_a   1.000
_cell.length_b   1.000
_cell.length_c   1.000
_cell.angle_alpha   90.00
_cell.angle_beta   90.00
_cell.angle_gamma   90.00
#
_symmetry.space_group_name_H-M   'P 1'
#
loop_
_entity.id
_entity.type
_entity.pdbx_description
1 polymer ?
#
loop_
_entity_poly.entity_id
_entity_poly.type
_entity_poly.pdbx_seq_one_letter_code
_entity_poly.pdbx_strand_id
1 'polypeptide(L)'
;VFHYNFPTSAILHEDFQGRLEWHGTEGTRDVQVGAIYIHNVTFNDTGTFRCIFVRTLYLSLHNEVVTINKDVELTVVAQANRELTAVISEIMMYVLIVILQLWMIGILVYCYKKITAEMEVREARQALQSQD
;
A
#
# COMPACT_ATOMS: atom_id res chain seq x y z
N VAL A 1 -20.24 -21.04 0.10
CA VAL A 1 -20.94 -19.96 -0.63
C VAL A 1 -20.57 -19.97 -2.11
N PHE A 2 -19.29 -19.92 -2.46
CA PHE A 2 -18.81 -20.05 -3.85
C PHE A 2 -17.86 -21.24 -3.98
N HIS A 3 -18.02 -22.06 -5.01
CA HIS A 3 -17.14 -23.19 -5.29
C HIS A 3 -16.62 -23.10 -6.74
N TYR A 4 -15.31 -23.04 -6.91
CA TYR A 4 -14.66 -22.97 -8.22
C TYR A 4 -13.95 -24.28 -8.53
N ASN A 5 -14.29 -24.90 -9.65
CA ASN A 5 -13.66 -26.11 -10.19
C ASN A 5 -13.50 -25.93 -11.70
N PHE A 6 -12.32 -25.51 -12.15
CA PHE A 6 -12.06 -25.22 -13.57
C PHE A 6 -12.64 -26.31 -14.50
N PRO A 7 -13.44 -25.94 -15.52
CA PRO A 7 -13.80 -24.58 -15.93
C PRO A 7 -15.11 -24.05 -15.31
N THR A 8 -15.72 -24.80 -14.38
CA THR A 8 -17.03 -24.54 -13.80
C THR A 8 -16.96 -23.80 -12.46
N SER A 9 -17.98 -23.03 -12.15
CA SER A 9 -18.19 -22.46 -10.82
C SER A 9 -19.64 -22.66 -10.38
N ALA A 10 -19.85 -22.78 -9.08
CA ALA A 10 -21.16 -22.96 -8.48
C ALA A 10 -21.35 -22.02 -7.29
N ILE A 11 -22.49 -21.36 -7.25
CA ILE A 11 -22.94 -20.55 -6.12
C ILE A 11 -23.91 -21.41 -5.32
N LEU A 12 -23.58 -21.65 -4.05
CA LEU A 12 -24.30 -22.57 -3.17
C LEU A 12 -25.29 -21.86 -2.24
N HIS A 13 -25.25 -20.53 -2.17
CA HIS A 13 -26.07 -19.74 -1.25
C HIS A 13 -26.96 -18.77 -2.02
N GLU A 14 -28.26 -18.78 -1.70
CA GLU A 14 -29.30 -18.02 -2.43
C GLU A 14 -29.07 -16.50 -2.38
N ASP A 15 -28.69 -15.95 -1.21
CA ASP A 15 -28.38 -14.51 -1.04
C ASP A 15 -27.29 -13.97 -1.99
N PHE A 16 -26.46 -14.87 -2.51
CA PHE A 16 -25.34 -14.54 -3.39
C PHE A 16 -25.58 -14.96 -4.84
N GLN A 17 -26.75 -15.54 -5.14
CA GLN A 17 -27.09 -16.04 -6.48
C GLN A 17 -27.12 -14.89 -7.49
N GLY A 18 -26.35 -15.03 -8.58
CA GLY A 18 -26.26 -14.02 -9.63
C GLY A 18 -25.48 -12.74 -9.27
N ARG A 19 -24.87 -12.68 -8.08
CA ARG A 19 -24.08 -11.53 -7.61
C ARG A 19 -22.58 -11.81 -7.53
N LEU A 20 -22.18 -13.07 -7.49
CA LEU A 20 -20.77 -13.47 -7.41
C LEU A 20 -20.19 -13.72 -8.79
N GLU A 21 -19.04 -13.11 -9.05
CA GLU A 21 -18.27 -13.28 -10.29
C GLU A 21 -16.84 -13.72 -9.96
N TRP A 22 -16.31 -14.67 -10.73
CA TRP A 22 -14.94 -15.11 -10.59
C TRP A 22 -13.99 -14.15 -11.30
N HIS A 23 -12.96 -13.70 -10.58
CA HIS A 23 -11.90 -12.81 -11.07
C HIS A 23 -10.51 -13.34 -10.71
N GLY A 24 -10.41 -14.63 -10.42
CA GLY A 24 -9.14 -15.29 -10.14
C GLY A 24 -8.35 -15.61 -11.40
N THR A 25 -7.46 -16.60 -11.29
CA THR A 25 -6.74 -17.12 -12.45
C THR A 25 -7.72 -17.73 -13.46
N GLU A 26 -7.64 -17.27 -14.71
CA GLU A 26 -8.48 -17.72 -15.82
C GLU A 26 -7.73 -18.66 -16.77
N GLY A 27 -8.48 -19.50 -17.49
CA GLY A 27 -7.95 -20.28 -18.62
C GLY A 27 -7.02 -21.45 -18.26
N THR A 28 -6.79 -21.74 -16.99
CA THR A 28 -5.96 -22.86 -16.53
C THR A 28 -6.55 -23.57 -15.32
N ARG A 29 -6.20 -24.86 -15.16
CA ARG A 29 -6.48 -25.64 -13.95
C ARG A 29 -5.58 -25.24 -12.77
N ASP A 30 -4.43 -24.63 -13.05
CA ASP A 30 -3.51 -24.18 -12.01
C ASP A 30 -3.95 -22.81 -11.48
N VAL A 31 -4.95 -22.82 -10.60
CA VAL A 31 -5.49 -21.61 -9.97
C VAL A 31 -4.51 -21.13 -8.90
N GLN A 32 -3.73 -20.10 -9.19
CA GLN A 32 -2.79 -19.50 -8.24
C GLN A 32 -3.43 -18.39 -7.41
N VAL A 33 -4.27 -17.57 -8.05
CA VAL A 33 -5.04 -16.49 -7.44
C VAL A 33 -6.51 -16.85 -7.50
N GLY A 34 -7.19 -16.79 -6.36
CA GLY A 34 -8.65 -16.86 -6.33
C GLY A 34 -9.22 -15.57 -5.78
N ALA A 35 -9.92 -14.84 -6.64
CA ALA A 35 -10.60 -13.60 -6.31
C ALA A 35 -12.05 -13.72 -6.79
N ILE A 36 -12.97 -13.22 -5.97
CA ILE A 36 -14.41 -13.22 -6.25
C ILE A 36 -14.89 -11.79 -6.08
N TYR A 37 -15.64 -11.28 -7.04
CA TYR A 37 -16.29 -9.99 -6.94
C TYR A 37 -17.74 -10.19 -6.51
N ILE A 38 -18.19 -9.31 -5.63
CA ILE A 38 -19.57 -9.27 -5.14
C ILE A 38 -20.23 -8.04 -5.74
N HIS A 39 -21.22 -8.25 -6.61
CA HIS A 39 -22.02 -7.20 -7.23
C HIS A 39 -23.19 -6.80 -6.33
N ASN A 40 -23.58 -5.53 -6.40
CA ASN A 40 -24.66 -4.94 -5.61
C ASN A 40 -24.50 -5.21 -4.10
N VAL A 41 -23.37 -4.81 -3.52
CA VAL A 41 -23.06 -5.02 -2.10
C VAL A 41 -24.08 -4.32 -1.20
N THR A 42 -24.50 -5.01 -0.14
CA THR A 42 -25.48 -4.58 0.86
C THR A 42 -24.89 -4.71 2.27
N PHE A 43 -25.49 -4.05 3.27
CA PHE A 43 -25.01 -4.14 4.66
C PHE A 43 -25.03 -5.57 5.22
N ASN A 44 -25.89 -6.44 4.69
CA ASN A 44 -25.99 -7.85 5.10
C ASN A 44 -24.80 -8.70 4.64
N ASP A 45 -24.01 -8.21 3.68
CA ASP A 45 -22.81 -8.92 3.22
C ASP A 45 -21.62 -8.74 4.19
N THR A 46 -21.80 -7.94 5.26
CA THR A 46 -20.81 -7.78 6.32
C THR A 46 -20.58 -9.09 7.07
N GLY A 47 -19.34 -9.52 7.18
CA GLY A 47 -18.97 -10.75 7.89
C GLY A 47 -17.55 -11.19 7.60
N THR A 48 -17.20 -12.38 8.11
CA THR A 48 -15.88 -13.00 7.88
C THR A 48 -16.01 -14.10 6.82
N PHE A 49 -15.34 -13.92 5.69
CA PHE A 49 -15.28 -14.89 4.62
C PHE A 49 -14.05 -15.76 4.77
N ARG A 50 -14.22 -17.07 4.61
CA ARG A 50 -13.12 -18.03 4.61
C ARG A 50 -12.91 -18.60 3.22
N CYS A 51 -11.75 -18.33 2.64
CA CYS A 51 -11.28 -18.90 1.39
C CYS A 51 -10.48 -20.17 1.67
N ILE A 52 -10.87 -21.27 1.01
CA ILE A 52 -10.23 -22.58 1.14
C ILE A 52 -9.70 -22.99 -0.23
N PHE A 53 -8.38 -23.11 -0.36
CA PHE A 53 -7.73 -23.65 -1.55
C PHE A 53 -7.24 -25.05 -1.26
N VAL A 54 -7.77 -26.03 -1.99
CA VAL A 54 -7.28 -27.41 -1.97
C VAL A 54 -6.53 -27.64 -3.29
N ARG A 55 -5.22 -27.92 -3.21
CA ARG A 55 -4.37 -28.12 -4.39
C ARG A 55 -3.60 -29.43 -4.27
N THR A 56 -3.42 -30.09 -5.40
CA THR A 56 -2.53 -31.24 -5.53
C THR A 56 -1.28 -30.79 -6.27
N LEU A 57 -0.15 -30.77 -5.56
CA LEU A 57 1.16 -30.50 -6.12
C LEU A 57 1.71 -31.79 -6.73
N TYR A 58 2.02 -31.77 -8.01
CA TYR A 58 2.64 -32.88 -8.72
C TYR A 58 4.16 -32.74 -8.65
N LEU A 59 4.80 -33.42 -7.70
CA LEU A 59 6.26 -33.47 -7.58
C LEU A 59 6.83 -34.75 -8.21
N SER A 60 8.14 -34.78 -8.44
CA SER A 60 8.82 -35.91 -9.07
C SER A 60 8.81 -37.20 -8.24
N LEU A 61 8.77 -37.10 -6.89
CA LEU A 61 8.76 -38.28 -6.00
C LEU A 61 7.34 -38.74 -5.66
N HIS A 62 6.49 -37.82 -5.18
CA HIS A 62 5.10 -38.11 -4.83
C HIS A 62 4.23 -36.88 -5.00
N ASN A 63 2.93 -37.09 -5.20
CA ASN A 63 1.98 -35.99 -5.17
C ASN A 63 1.69 -35.58 -3.73
N GLU A 64 1.51 -34.29 -3.49
CA GLU A 64 1.18 -33.74 -2.18
C GLU A 64 -0.12 -32.94 -2.27
N VAL A 65 -1.06 -33.19 -1.35
CA VAL A 65 -2.30 -32.43 -1.26
C VAL A 65 -2.14 -31.39 -0.16
N VAL A 66 -2.22 -30.11 -0.52
CA VAL A 66 -2.08 -28.98 0.40
C VAL A 66 -3.41 -28.25 0.48
N THR A 67 -3.83 -27.94 1.71
CA THR A 67 -5.02 -27.12 1.97
C THR A 67 -4.62 -25.81 2.63
N ILE A 68 -4.93 -24.70 1.97
CA ILE A 68 -4.63 -23.35 2.44
C ILE A 68 -5.94 -22.67 2.81
N ASN A 69 -6.00 -22.12 4.03
CA ASN A 69 -7.15 -21.36 4.53
C ASN A 69 -6.75 -19.90 4.70
N LYS A 70 -7.60 -18.98 4.26
CA LYS A 70 -7.45 -17.54 4.45
C LYS A 70 -8.78 -16.94 4.87
N ASP A 71 -8.78 -16.26 6.00
CA ASP A 71 -9.95 -15.55 6.51
C ASP A 71 -9.84 -14.06 6.12
N VAL A 72 -10.92 -13.50 5.60
CA VAL A 72 -11.04 -12.11 5.12
C VAL A 72 -12.25 -11.49 5.79
N GLU A 73 -12.04 -10.45 6.58
CA GLU A 73 -13.12 -9.69 7.21
C GLU A 73 -13.61 -8.60 6.26
N LEU A 74 -14.91 -8.63 5.94
CA LEU A 74 -15.58 -7.64 5.10
C LEU A 74 -16.55 -6.84 5.96
N THR A 75 -16.33 -5.53 6.03
CA THR A 75 -17.28 -4.60 6.68
C THR A 75 -17.82 -3.63 5.64
N VAL A 76 -19.14 -3.66 5.44
CA VAL A 76 -19.81 -2.77 4.49
C VAL A 76 -20.21 -1.48 5.22
N VAL A 77 -19.68 -0.36 4.74
CA VAL A 77 -19.95 0.98 5.30
C VAL A 77 -20.69 1.85 4.29
N ALA A 78 -21.52 2.78 4.78
CA ALA A 78 -22.30 3.67 3.92
C ALA A 78 -21.44 4.63 3.09
N GLN A 79 -20.27 5.01 3.63
CA GLN A 79 -19.30 5.87 2.98
C GLN A 79 -17.91 5.28 3.19
N ALA A 80 -17.17 5.12 2.09
CA ALA A 80 -15.79 4.65 2.15
C ALA A 80 -14.96 5.65 2.96
N ASN A 81 -14.46 5.22 4.12
CA ASN A 81 -13.52 6.01 4.88
C ASN A 81 -12.14 5.89 4.23
N ARG A 82 -11.41 7.00 4.11
CA ARG A 82 -10.01 6.91 3.71
C ARG A 82 -9.26 6.17 4.82
N GLU A 83 -8.45 5.19 4.44
CA GLU A 83 -7.54 4.51 5.34
C GLU A 83 -6.82 5.55 6.21
N LEU A 84 -6.89 5.42 7.54
CA LEU A 84 -6.25 6.35 8.48
C LEU A 84 -4.78 6.56 8.12
N THR A 85 -4.12 5.47 7.68
CA THR A 85 -2.75 5.46 7.19
C THR A 85 -2.52 6.39 6.00
N ALA A 86 -3.45 6.45 5.04
CA ALA A 86 -3.32 7.32 3.86
C ALA A 86 -3.36 8.79 4.27
N VAL A 87 -4.30 9.18 5.13
CA VAL A 87 -4.43 10.55 5.63
C VAL A 87 -3.20 10.96 6.44
N ILE A 88 -2.73 10.09 7.33
CA ILE A 88 -1.52 10.33 8.13
C ILE A 88 -0.31 10.49 7.20
N SER A 89 -0.16 9.62 6.19
CA SER A 89 0.98 9.67 5.28
C SER A 89 1.05 10.96 4.48
N GLU A 90 -0.11 11.50 4.08
CA GLU A 90 -0.22 12.79 3.39
C GLU A 90 0.26 13.94 4.28
N ILE A 91 -0.22 13.99 5.53
CA ILE A 91 0.19 15.02 6.50
C ILE A 91 1.68 14.90 6.81
N MET A 92 2.17 13.69 7.07
CA MET A 92 3.57 13.44 7.41
C MET A 92 4.52 13.87 6.27
N MET A 93 4.12 13.65 5.01
CA MET A 93 4.88 14.12 3.86
C MET A 93 5.05 15.65 3.91
N TYR A 94 3.98 16.41 4.10
CA TYR A 94 4.07 17.88 4.17
C TYR A 94 4.90 18.37 5.36
N VAL A 95 4.75 17.75 6.53
CA VAL A 95 5.53 18.11 7.73
C VAL A 95 7.04 17.92 7.49
N LEU A 96 7.43 16.78 6.91
CA LEU A 96 8.83 16.50 6.58
C LEU A 96 9.38 17.51 5.56
N ILE A 97 8.62 17.84 4.52
CA ILE A 97 9.02 18.82 3.51
C ILE A 97 9.29 20.18 4.16
N VAL A 98 8.37 20.68 4.99
CA VAL A 98 8.51 21.99 5.64
C VAL A 98 9.72 22.02 6.56
N ILE A 99 9.91 20.99 7.40
CA ILE A 99 11.05 20.92 8.33
C ILE A 99 12.38 20.89 7.56
N LEU A 100 12.49 20.05 6.53
CA LEU A 100 13.70 19.95 5.72
C LEU A 100 13.99 21.26 4.98
N GLN A 101 12.95 21.92 4.47
CA GLN A 101 13.12 23.20 3.79
C GLN A 101 13.61 24.29 4.74
N LEU A 102 13.03 24.40 5.93
CA LEU A 102 13.48 25.34 6.97
C LEU A 102 14.91 25.04 7.43
N TRP A 103 15.26 23.75 7.56
CA TRP A 103 16.61 23.32 7.90
C TRP A 103 17.62 23.76 6.84
N MET A 104 17.33 23.52 5.56
CA MET A 104 18.19 23.94 4.44
C MET A 104 18.35 25.47 4.41
N ILE A 105 17.25 26.22 4.58
CA ILE A 105 17.30 27.69 4.65
C ILE A 105 18.15 28.15 5.86
N GLY A 106 18.00 27.49 7.01
CA GLY A 106 18.78 27.78 8.21
C GLY A 106 20.28 27.61 7.99
N ILE A 107 20.69 26.52 7.34
CA ILE A 107 22.09 26.29 6.97
C ILE A 107 22.56 27.35 5.98
N LEU A 108 21.77 27.69 4.95
CA LEU A 108 22.15 28.69 3.96
C LEU A 108 22.38 30.07 4.60
N VAL A 109 21.49 30.51 5.49
CA VAL A 109 21.63 31.78 6.22
C VAL A 109 22.85 31.74 7.14
N TYR A 110 23.06 30.64 7.85
CA TYR A 110 24.23 30.47 8.72
C TYR A 110 25.55 30.55 7.93
N CYS A 111 25.65 29.81 6.83
CA CYS A 111 26.82 29.82 5.95
C CYS A 111 27.02 31.20 5.30
N TYR A 112 25.95 31.84 4.83
CA TYR A 112 26.01 33.18 4.25
C TYR A 112 26.57 34.19 5.24
N LYS A 113 26.02 34.27 6.45
CA LYS A 113 26.51 35.18 7.49
C LYS A 113 27.97 34.91 7.86
N LYS A 114 28.35 33.64 7.97
CA LYS A 114 29.72 33.25 8.29
C LYS A 114 30.70 33.68 7.20
N ILE A 115 30.39 33.41 5.93
CA ILE A 115 31.26 33.75 4.80
C ILE A 115 31.40 35.27 4.68
N THR A 116 30.31 36.03 4.79
CA THR A 116 30.37 37.50 4.72
C THR A 116 31.26 38.06 5.83
N ALA A 117 31.12 37.57 7.06
CA ALA A 117 32.00 37.99 8.16
C ALA A 117 33.48 37.66 7.90
N GLU A 118 33.77 36.50 7.31
CA GLU A 118 35.14 36.13 6.93
C GLU A 118 35.69 36.94 5.73
N MET A 119 34.82 37.45 4.84
CA MET A 119 35.22 38.31 3.74
C MET A 119 35.58 39.72 4.24
N GLU A 120 34.76 40.33 5.09
CA GLU A 120 35.02 41.66 5.68
C GLU A 120 36.35 41.68 6.45
N VAL A 121 36.65 40.63 7.21
CA VAL A 121 37.93 40.50 7.93
C VAL A 121 39.13 40.39 6.97
N ARG A 122 38.97 39.74 5.81
CA ARG A 122 40.04 39.63 4.80
C ARG A 122 40.31 40.97 4.13
N GLU A 123 39.28 41.72 3.76
CA GLU A 123 39.41 43.06 3.19
C GLU A 123 40.09 44.03 4.17
N ALA A 124 39.72 43.98 5.46
CA ALA A 124 40.37 44.79 6.50
C ALA A 124 41.87 44.50 6.65
N ARG A 125 42.29 43.22 6.55
CA ARG A 125 43.72 42.85 6.58
C ARG A 125 44.48 43.36 5.35
N GLN A 126 43.87 43.30 4.17
CA GLN A 126 44.48 43.81 2.94
C GLN A 126 44.63 45.34 2.98
N ALA A 127 43.64 46.06 3.53
CA ALA A 127 43.72 47.51 3.70
C ALA A 127 44.87 47.93 4.64
N LEU A 128 45.06 47.22 5.76
CA LEU A 128 46.18 47.46 6.69
C LEU A 128 47.54 47.21 6.02
N GLN A 129 47.68 46.16 5.21
CA GLN A 129 48.92 45.85 4.50
C GLN A 129 49.26 46.85 3.37
N SER A 130 48.27 47.62 2.89
CA SER A 130 48.49 48.64 1.86
C SER A 130 48.90 50.02 2.42
N GLN A 131 48.92 50.16 3.74
CA GLN A 131 49.16 51.43 4.43
C GLN A 131 50.54 51.51 5.12
N ASP A 132 51.28 50.39 5.18
CA ASP A 132 52.71 50.29 5.52
C ASP A 132 53.58 50.30 4.25
#